data_AF-A0A432EHX1-F1
#
_entry.id   AF-A0A432EHX1-F1
#
_cell.length_a   1.000
_cell.length_b   1.000
_cell.length_c   1.000
_cell.angle_alpha   90.00
_cell.angle_beta   90.00
_cell.angle_gamma   90.00
#
_symmetry.space_group_name_H-M   'P 1'
#
loop_
_entity.id
_entity.type
_entity.pdbx_description
1 polymer ?
#
loop_
_entity_poly.entity_id
_entity_poly.type
_entity_poly.pdbx_seq_one_letter_code
_entity_poly.pdbx_strand_id
1 'polypeptide(L)'
;RAQGEEAILVVWALAREVRTLTRISAELAKGQPEGLLFKQNGVWQNRIPAVRSALQRTSPADWRNRHSEVARLDRIVKGAEPGNIWVEIEKFVARLCGVNNMETV
;
A
#
# COMPACT_ATOMS: atom_id res chain seq x y z
N ARG A 1 -24.08 11.70 -5.79
CA ARG A 1 -22.97 11.86 -4.81
C ARG A 1 -22.84 10.54 -4.07
N ALA A 2 -21.89 9.69 -4.45
CA ALA A 2 -21.63 8.36 -3.86
C ALA A 2 -20.13 8.02 -3.96
N GLN A 3 -19.48 8.46 -5.03
CA GLN A 3 -18.05 8.31 -5.31
C GLN A 3 -17.10 8.75 -4.17
N GLY A 4 -17.50 9.71 -3.33
CA GLY A 4 -16.67 10.19 -2.21
C GLY A 4 -16.62 9.20 -1.04
N GLU A 5 -17.74 8.58 -0.70
CA GLU A 5 -17.82 7.61 0.40
C GLU A 5 -17.12 6.29 0.02
N GLU A 6 -17.27 5.87 -1.23
CA GLU A 6 -16.57 4.70 -1.79
C GLU A 6 -15.05 4.88 -1.74
N ALA A 7 -14.54 6.05 -2.12
CA ALA A 7 -13.11 6.34 -2.11
C ALA A 7 -12.50 6.27 -0.70
N ILE A 8 -13.25 6.67 0.35
CA ILE A 8 -12.79 6.58 1.75
C ILE A 8 -12.49 5.13 2.12
N LEU A 9 -13.41 4.21 1.78
CA LEU A 9 -13.25 2.79 2.07
C LEU A 9 -12.06 2.18 1.32
N VAL A 10 -11.89 2.57 0.05
CA VAL A 10 -10.75 2.12 -0.78
C VAL A 10 -9.43 2.60 -0.18
N VAL A 11 -9.33 3.89 0.16
CA VAL A 11 -8.11 4.46 0.75
C VAL A 11 -7.79 3.82 2.11
N TRP A 12 -8.80 3.61 2.95
CA TRP A 12 -8.62 2.91 4.23
C TRP A 12 -8.10 1.48 4.04
N ALA A 13 -8.66 0.73 3.08
CA ALA A 13 -8.21 -0.63 2.77
C ALA A 13 -6.77 -0.64 2.27
N LEU A 14 -6.41 0.26 1.35
CA LEU A 14 -5.04 0.43 0.85
C LEU A 14 -4.07 0.78 1.98
N ALA A 15 -4.43 1.72 2.85
CA ALA A 15 -3.58 2.13 3.98
C ALA A 15 -3.32 0.97 4.95
N ARG A 16 -4.34 0.13 5.20
CA ARG A 16 -4.19 -1.08 6.03
C ARG A 16 -3.21 -2.07 5.41
N GLU A 17 -3.34 -2.36 4.13
CA GLU A 17 -2.46 -3.32 3.45
C GLU A 17 -1.02 -2.80 3.35
N VAL A 18 -0.82 -1.54 2.99
CA VAL A 18 0.50 -0.91 2.87
C VAL A 18 1.22 -0.88 4.22
N ARG A 19 0.51 -0.59 5.32
CA ARG A 19 1.09 -0.63 6.67
C ARG A 19 1.59 -2.02 7.03
N THR A 20 0.79 -3.05 6.75
CA THR A 20 1.17 -4.46 6.97
C THR A 20 2.42 -4.83 6.16
N LEU A 21 2.43 -4.50 4.87
CA LEU A 21 3.56 -4.80 3.98
C LEU A 21 4.82 -4.04 4.37
N THR A 22 4.69 -2.78 4.79
CA THR A 22 5.82 -1.96 5.28
C THR A 22 6.44 -2.58 6.53
N ARG A 23 5.61 -3.01 7.49
CA ARG A 23 6.09 -3.68 8.70
C ARG A 23 6.80 -4.99 8.39
N ILE A 24 6.19 -5.85 7.59
CA ILE A 24 6.78 -7.15 7.24
C ILE A 24 8.09 -6.95 6.47
N SER A 25 8.12 -6.04 5.49
CA SER A 25 9.33 -5.76 4.70
C SER A 25 10.49 -5.28 5.56
N ALA A 26 10.23 -4.39 6.53
CA ALA A 26 11.25 -3.90 7.44
C ALA A 26 11.84 -5.00 8.34
N GLU A 27 11.02 -5.93 8.84
CA GLU A 27 11.49 -7.03 9.69
C GLU A 27 12.16 -8.15 8.89
N LEU A 28 11.68 -8.44 7.68
CA LEU A 28 12.37 -9.35 6.76
C LEU A 28 13.80 -8.87 6.47
N ALA A 29 13.98 -7.57 6.26
CA ALA A 29 15.30 -6.97 6.04
C ALA A 29 16.24 -7.10 7.25
N LYS A 30 15.71 -7.34 8.45
CA LYS A 30 16.48 -7.63 9.66
C LYS A 30 16.78 -9.14 9.84
N GLY A 31 16.43 -9.98 8.86
CA GLY A 31 16.67 -11.42 8.90
C GLY A 31 15.63 -12.22 9.68
N GLN A 32 14.49 -11.64 10.04
CA GLN A 32 13.42 -12.37 10.73
C GLN A 32 12.77 -13.42 9.80
N PRO A 33 12.43 -14.64 10.29
CA PRO A 33 11.83 -15.67 9.45
C PRO A 33 10.45 -15.27 8.90
N GLU A 34 10.25 -15.43 7.59
CA GLU A 34 9.01 -15.02 6.90
C GLU A 34 7.75 -15.64 7.49
N GLY A 35 7.77 -16.95 7.79
CA GLY A 35 6.62 -17.65 8.36
C GLY A 35 6.18 -17.09 9.72
N LEU A 36 7.14 -16.65 10.55
CA LEU A 36 6.85 -16.00 11.83
C LEU A 36 6.18 -14.64 11.61
N LEU A 37 6.71 -13.83 10.68
CA LEU A 37 6.20 -12.50 10.39
C LEU A 37 4.78 -12.55 9.79
N PHE A 38 4.51 -13.49 8.90
CA PHE A 38 3.17 -13.67 8.33
C PHE A 38 2.14 -14.00 9.39
N LYS A 39 2.46 -14.92 10.30
CA LYS A 39 1.58 -15.25 11.44
C LYS A 39 1.34 -14.04 12.36
N GLN A 40 2.41 -13.32 12.74
CA GLN A 40 2.31 -12.16 13.63
C GLN A 40 1.50 -10.99 13.04
N ASN A 41 1.45 -10.88 11.71
CA ASN A 41 0.73 -9.81 11.01
C ASN A 41 -0.62 -10.28 10.45
N GLY A 42 -1.12 -11.46 10.84
CA GLY A 42 -2.44 -11.95 10.43
C GLY A 42 -2.55 -12.29 8.94
N VAL A 43 -1.44 -12.67 8.31
CA VAL A 43 -1.42 -13.13 6.91
C VAL A 43 -1.79 -14.61 6.88
N TRP A 44 -3.05 -14.88 6.56
CA TRP A 44 -3.61 -16.23 6.42
C TRP A 44 -3.03 -16.97 5.20
N GLN A 45 -3.07 -18.31 5.23
CA GLN A 45 -2.45 -19.18 4.22
C GLN A 45 -2.82 -18.83 2.77
N ASN A 46 -4.10 -18.53 2.52
CA ASN A 46 -4.60 -18.13 1.20
C ASN A 46 -4.02 -16.79 0.70
N ARG A 47 -3.53 -15.93 1.59
CA ARG A 47 -2.96 -14.61 1.26
C ARG A 47 -1.44 -14.62 1.13
N ILE A 48 -0.77 -15.64 1.67
CA ILE A 48 0.69 -15.75 1.67
C ILE A 48 1.30 -15.56 0.26
N PRO A 49 0.82 -16.23 -0.80
CA PRO A 49 1.42 -16.06 -2.13
C PRO A 49 1.37 -14.61 -2.65
N ALA A 50 0.23 -13.93 -2.46
CA ALA A 50 0.03 -12.55 -2.90
C ALA A 50 0.89 -11.57 -2.08
N VAL A 51 0.95 -11.75 -0.76
CA VAL A 51 1.77 -10.91 0.14
C VAL A 51 3.26 -11.09 -0.17
N ARG A 52 3.72 -12.34 -0.33
CA ARG A 52 5.11 -12.64 -0.70
C ARG A 52 5.49 -12.00 -2.04
N SER A 53 4.65 -12.16 -3.07
CA SER A 53 4.87 -11.53 -4.37
C SER A 53 4.95 -10.01 -4.26
N ALA A 54 4.11 -9.37 -3.44
CA ALA A 54 4.20 -7.94 -3.20
C ALA A 54 5.53 -7.54 -2.54
N LEU A 55 5.94 -8.24 -1.49
CA LEU A 55 7.18 -7.97 -0.76
C LEU A 55 8.43 -8.14 -1.62
N GLN A 56 8.42 -9.08 -2.58
CA GLN A 56 9.54 -9.32 -3.49
C GLN A 56 9.67 -8.28 -4.62
N ARG A 57 8.61 -7.52 -4.94
CA ARG A 57 8.62 -6.55 -6.04
C ARG A 57 9.41 -5.27 -5.75
N THR A 58 9.58 -4.91 -4.48
CA THR A 58 10.16 -3.61 -4.09
C THR A 58 10.94 -3.68 -2.79
N SER A 59 11.82 -2.70 -2.58
CA SER A 59 12.67 -2.64 -1.40
C SER A 59 11.91 -2.17 -0.15
N PRO A 60 12.46 -2.39 1.06
CA PRO A 60 11.90 -1.81 2.28
C PRO A 60 11.84 -0.27 2.27
N ALA A 61 12.73 0.40 1.53
CA ALA A 61 12.68 1.85 1.37
C ALA A 61 11.45 2.28 0.56
N ASP A 62 11.15 1.56 -0.53
CA ASP A 62 9.98 1.83 -1.36
C ASP A 62 8.68 1.63 -0.58
N TRP A 63 8.60 0.63 0.30
CA TRP A 63 7.43 0.45 1.17
C TRP A 63 7.21 1.63 2.11
N ARG A 64 8.28 2.23 2.66
CA ARG A 64 8.15 3.46 3.46
C ARG A 64 7.66 4.63 2.61
N ASN A 65 8.16 4.77 1.39
CA ASN A 65 7.69 5.81 0.46
C ASN A 65 6.20 5.63 0.15
N ARG A 66 5.76 4.41 -0.15
CA ARG A 66 4.35 4.06 -0.38
C ARG A 66 3.48 4.32 0.85
N HIS A 67 4.00 4.10 2.05
CA HIS A 67 3.30 4.45 3.28
C HIS A 67 3.09 5.97 3.42
N SER A 68 4.07 6.79 3.01
CA SER A 68 3.90 8.24 2.95
C SER A 68 2.88 8.68 1.88
N GLU A 69 2.90 8.02 0.72
CA GLU A 69 1.94 8.30 -0.36
C GLU A 69 0.50 7.96 0.03
N VAL A 70 0.26 6.83 0.70
CA VAL A 70 -1.12 6.47 1.12
C VAL A 70 -1.64 7.43 2.20
N ALA A 71 -0.76 8.00 3.04
CA ALA A 71 -1.14 9.07 3.96
C ALA A 71 -1.55 10.36 3.23
N ARG A 72 -0.98 10.63 2.05
CA ARG A 72 -1.43 11.72 1.18
C ARG A 72 -2.82 11.44 0.60
N LEU A 73 -3.10 10.22 0.16
CA LEU A 73 -4.46 9.82 -0.29
C LEU A 73 -5.50 10.04 0.81
N ASP A 74 -5.17 9.70 2.06
CA ASP A 74 -6.05 9.93 3.21
C ASP A 74 -6.36 11.42 3.45
N ARG A 75 -5.38 12.31 3.27
CA ARG A 75 -5.62 13.76 3.32
C ARG A 75 -6.50 14.24 2.18
N ILE A 76 -6.29 13.74 0.96
CA ILE A 76 -7.09 14.11 -0.21
C ILE A 76 -8.55 13.67 -0.04
N VAL A 77 -8.78 12.42 0.35
CA VAL A 77 -10.15 11.89 0.49
C VAL A 77 -10.92 12.55 1.64
N LYS A 78 -10.21 13.04 2.67
CA LYS A 78 -10.78 13.83 3.77
C LYS A 78 -10.94 15.32 3.45
N GLY A 79 -10.49 15.77 2.28
CA GLY A 79 -10.54 17.17 1.87
C GLY A 79 -9.50 18.09 2.56
N ALA A 80 -8.50 17.52 3.23
CA ALA A 80 -7.41 18.27 3.86
C ALA A 80 -6.29 18.65 2.88
N GLU A 81 -6.27 18.05 1.69
CA GLU A 81 -5.35 18.37 0.60
C GLU A 81 -6.13 18.31 -0.73
N PRO A 82 -5.91 19.23 -1.68
CA PRO A 82 -6.61 19.18 -2.97
C PRO A 82 -6.11 18.02 -3.85
N GLY A 83 -7.02 17.43 -4.62
CA GLY A 83 -6.68 16.40 -5.61
C GLY A 83 -7.89 15.63 -6.11
N ASN A 84 -7.77 15.01 -7.30
CA ASN A 84 -8.75 14.03 -7.77
C ASN A 84 -8.40 12.67 -7.18
N ILE A 85 -9.15 12.24 -6.17
CA ILE A 85 -8.82 11.02 -5.41
C ILE A 85 -8.72 9.76 -6.28
N TRP A 86 -9.56 9.61 -7.31
CA TRP A 86 -9.55 8.42 -8.15
C TRP A 86 -8.31 8.35 -9.03
N VAL A 87 -7.89 9.48 -9.59
CA VAL A 87 -6.61 9.60 -10.33
C VAL A 87 -5.43 9.30 -9.42
N GLU A 88 -5.47 9.76 -8.17
CA GLU A 88 -4.38 9.53 -7.22
C GLU A 88 -4.34 8.08 -6.71
N ILE A 89 -5.50 7.42 -6.55
CA ILE A 89 -5.60 5.99 -6.28
C ILE A 89 -5.03 5.18 -7.45
N GLU A 90 -5.40 5.49 -8.69
CA GLU A 90 -4.90 4.83 -9.88
C GLU A 90 -3.37 4.88 -9.94
N LYS A 91 -2.82 6.10 -9.79
CA LYS A 91 -1.38 6.32 -9.73
C LYS A 91 -0.71 5.52 -8.61
N PHE A 92 -1.34 5.46 -7.43
CA PHE A 92 -0.81 4.72 -6.30
C PHE A 92 -0.78 3.20 -6.55
N VAL A 93 -1.86 2.65 -7.10
CA VAL A 93 -1.98 1.20 -7.39
C VAL A 93 -0.99 0.78 -8.47
N ALA A 94 -0.83 1.56 -9.54
CA ALA A 94 0.17 1.29 -10.57
C ALA A 94 1.60 1.35 -10.01
N ARG A 95 1.92 2.35 -9.18
CA ARG A 95 3.21 2.37 -8.45
C ARG A 95 3.38 1.15 -7.57
N LEU A 96 2.35 0.71 -6.84
CA LEU A 96 2.32 -0.52 -6.04
C LEU A 96 2.74 -1.75 -6.84
N CYS A 97 2.32 -1.83 -8.10
CA CYS A 97 2.64 -2.89 -9.05
C CYS A 97 4.06 -2.79 -9.66
N GLY A 98 4.84 -1.75 -9.33
CA GLY A 98 6.20 -1.57 -9.82
C GLY A 98 6.30 -0.67 -11.06
N VAL A 99 5.23 0.04 -11.41
CA VAL A 99 5.24 1.01 -12.51
C VAL A 99 5.83 2.34 -12.00
N ASN A 100 7.07 2.64 -12.38
CA ASN A 100 7.80 3.81 -11.89
C ASN A 100 7.59 5.07 -12.75
N ASN A 101 7.21 4.91 -14.03
CA ASN A 101 6.88 6.01 -14.94
C ASN A 101 5.42 5.91 -15.37
N MET A 102 4.55 6.70 -14.74
CA MET A 102 3.32 7.16 -15.39
C MET A 102 3.53 8.62 -15.70
N GLU A 103 4.15 8.88 -16.85
CA GLU A 103 4.05 10.21 -17.46
C GLU A 103 2.58 10.46 -17.78
N THR A 104 2.15 11.65 -17.43
CA THR A 104 0.75 12.08 -17.49
C THR A 104 0.34 12.10 -18.96
N VAL A 105 -0.62 11.25 -19.35
CA VAL A 105 -1.32 11.37 -20.63
C VAL A 105 -2.25 12.57 -20.57
#